data_AF-K9D994-F1
#
_entry.id   AF-K9D994-F1
#
_cell.length_a   1.000
_cell.length_b   1.000
_cell.length_c   1.000
_cell.angle_alpha   90.00
_cell.angle_beta   90.00
_cell.angle_gamma   90.00
#
_symmetry.space_group_name_H-M   'P 1'
#
loop_
_entity.id
_entity.type
_entity.pdbx_description
1 polymer ?
#
loop_
_entity_poly.entity_id
_entity_poly.type
_entity_poly.pdbx_seq_one_letter_code
_entity_poly.pdbx_strand_id
1 'polypeptide(L)'
;MPSPDKHPTTPDGRYFVVSGRLWRASNPGLAPDERQQLVDQLMKARRDVGAALKARDGNAERAARQAVDQAKRALGERGPVWWTDGAPDFNRRMVANTPYAAWFAALQPDPEKN
;
A
#
# COMPACT_ATOMS: atom_id res chain seq x y z
N MET A 1 -0.18 24.97 2.38
CA MET A 1 0.66 24.04 1.60
C MET A 1 -0.27 23.01 0.98
N PRO A 2 -0.43 22.94 -0.35
CA PRO A 2 -1.24 21.89 -0.94
C PRO A 2 -0.56 20.54 -0.67
N SER A 3 -1.25 19.61 -0.01
CA SER A 3 -0.74 18.26 0.25
C SER A 3 -0.59 17.51 -1.08
N PRO A 4 0.55 16.85 -1.35
CA PRO A 4 0.80 16.22 -2.64
C PRO A 4 -0.11 15.00 -2.83
N ASP A 5 -0.79 14.97 -3.96
CA ASP A 5 -1.22 13.80 -4.73
C ASP A 5 -1.69 12.59 -3.92
N LYS A 6 -2.90 12.69 -3.36
CA LYS A 6 -3.60 11.53 -2.83
C LYS A 6 -3.97 10.61 -3.99
N HIS A 7 -3.31 9.46 -4.09
CA HIS A 7 -3.65 8.42 -5.04
C HIS A 7 -5.15 8.06 -4.98
N PRO A 8 -5.81 7.81 -6.13
CA PRO A 8 -7.19 7.36 -6.15
C PRO A 8 -7.38 6.11 -5.30
N THR A 9 -8.41 6.10 -4.46
CA THR A 9 -8.78 4.97 -3.60
C THR A 9 -10.05 4.34 -4.14
N THR A 10 -10.09 3.02 -4.24
CA THR A 10 -11.26 2.29 -4.77
C THR A 10 -12.52 2.59 -3.95
N PRO A 11 -13.73 2.50 -4.54
CA PRO A 11 -14.97 2.85 -3.84
C PRO A 11 -15.22 2.08 -2.54
N ASP A 12 -14.70 0.85 -2.46
CA ASP A 12 -14.78 -0.02 -1.29
C ASP A 12 -13.65 0.20 -0.26
N GLY A 13 -12.72 1.13 -0.54
CA GLY A 13 -11.59 1.44 0.33
C GLY A 13 -10.49 0.36 0.39
N ARG A 14 -10.61 -0.73 -0.36
CA ARG A 14 -9.67 -1.87 -0.27
C ARG A 14 -8.31 -1.59 -0.87
N TYR A 15 -8.27 -0.72 -1.87
CA TYR A 15 -7.05 -0.44 -2.63
C TYR A 15 -6.89 1.05 -2.93
N PHE A 16 -5.65 1.46 -3.15
CA PHE A 16 -5.31 2.72 -3.81
C PHE A 16 -4.47 2.45 -5.06
N VAL A 17 -4.49 3.38 -6.02
CA VAL A 17 -3.84 3.21 -7.33
C VAL A 17 -2.59 4.06 -7.45
N VAL A 18 -1.44 3.42 -7.64
CA VAL A 18 -0.16 4.08 -7.95
C VAL A 18 0.29 3.61 -9.33
N SER A 19 0.43 4.55 -10.28
CA SER A 19 0.86 4.26 -11.65
C SER A 19 0.06 3.14 -12.32
N GLY A 20 -1.27 3.17 -12.16
CA GLY A 20 -2.19 2.16 -12.71
C GLY A 20 -2.17 0.80 -11.98
N ARG A 21 -1.42 0.66 -10.88
CA ARG A 21 -1.32 -0.58 -10.10
C ARG A 21 -2.03 -0.43 -8.76
N LEU A 22 -2.83 -1.43 -8.40
CA LEU A 22 -3.53 -1.49 -7.13
C LEU A 22 -2.55 -1.87 -6.01
N TRP A 23 -2.65 -1.15 -4.91
CA TRP A 23 -1.98 -1.45 -3.65
C TRP A 23 -3.03 -1.56 -2.57
N ARG A 24 -3.05 -2.68 -1.85
CA ARG A 24 -3.99 -2.89 -0.76
C ARG A 24 -3.77 -1.85 0.32
N ALA A 25 -4.87 -1.20 0.74
CA ALA A 25 -4.88 -0.27 1.84
C ALA A 25 -4.70 -1.01 3.17
N SER A 26 -4.18 -0.30 4.17
CA SER A 26 -4.11 -0.82 5.54
C SER A 26 -5.53 -1.15 6.05
N ASN A 27 -5.63 -2.16 6.91
CA ASN A 27 -6.91 -2.58 7.50
C ASN A 27 -7.54 -1.41 8.29
N PRO A 28 -8.72 -0.90 7.87
CA PRO A 28 -9.39 0.20 8.55
C PRO A 28 -9.97 -0.20 9.91
N GLY A 29 -10.07 -1.50 10.22
CA GLY A 29 -10.53 -2.02 11.50
C GLY A 29 -9.47 -2.03 12.60
N LEU A 30 -8.23 -1.61 12.34
CA LEU A 30 -7.19 -1.48 13.37
C LEU A 30 -7.53 -0.32 14.31
N ALA A 31 -7.29 -0.51 15.61
CA ALA A 31 -7.40 0.58 16.57
C ALA A 31 -6.42 1.71 16.19
N PRO A 32 -6.77 3.01 16.38
CA PRO A 32 -5.92 4.11 15.96
C PRO A 32 -4.48 4.04 16.52
N ASP A 33 -4.34 3.67 17.80
CA ASP A 33 -3.04 3.55 18.45
C ASP A 33 -2.22 2.38 17.90
N GLU A 34 -2.87 1.22 17.69
CA GLU A 34 -2.24 0.05 17.07
C GLU A 34 -1.77 0.37 15.65
N ARG A 35 -2.63 1.02 14.86
CA ARG A 35 -2.29 1.47 13.51
C ARG A 35 -1.08 2.41 13.55
N GLN A 36 -1.06 3.37 14.46
CA GLN A 36 0.04 4.31 14.58
C GLN A 36 1.35 3.61 14.96
N GLN A 37 1.32 2.70 15.94
CA GLN A 37 2.49 1.90 16.33
C GLN A 37 3.05 1.09 15.15
N LEU A 38 2.19 0.46 14.35
CA LEU A 38 2.61 -0.30 13.18
C LEU A 38 3.18 0.60 12.06
N VAL A 39 2.61 1.78 11.87
CA VAL A 39 3.17 2.80 10.96
C VAL A 39 4.56 3.24 11.43
N ASP A 40 4.75 3.47 12.73
CA ASP A 40 6.04 3.86 13.29
C ASP A 40 7.09 2.77 13.10
N GLN A 41 6.72 1.51 13.36
CA GLN A 41 7.56 0.34 13.09
C GLN A 41 7.94 0.25 11.60
N LEU A 42 6.98 0.44 10.69
CA LEU A 42 7.22 0.43 9.25
C LEU A 42 8.21 1.53 8.84
N MET A 43 8.02 2.75 9.35
CA MET A 43 8.88 3.89 9.02
C MET A 43 10.28 3.72 9.60
N LYS A 44 10.40 3.16 10.80
CA LYS A 44 11.69 2.76 11.37
C LYS A 44 12.38 1.72 10.49
N ALA A 45 11.70 0.62 10.14
CA ALA A 45 12.28 -0.45 9.33
C ALA A 45 12.73 0.05 7.95
N ARG A 46 11.99 0.97 7.32
CA ARG A 46 12.42 1.62 6.07
C ARG A 46 13.71 2.43 6.22
N ARG A 47 13.86 3.18 7.31
CA ARG A 47 15.10 3.90 7.61
C ARG A 47 16.26 2.92 7.81
N ASP A 48 16.03 1.82 8.51
CA ASP A 48 17.04 0.78 8.75
C ASP A 48 17.50 0.13 7.42
N VAL A 49 16.60 -0.08 6.44
CA VAL A 49 16.98 -0.53 5.09
C VAL A 49 17.93 0.46 4.44
N GLY A 50 17.61 1.76 4.47
CA GLY A 50 18.46 2.80 3.90
C GLY A 50 19.83 2.88 4.57
N ALA A 51 19.88 2.74 5.90
CA ALA A 51 21.12 2.71 6.66
C ALA A 51 21.99 1.49 6.30
N ALA A 52 21.38 0.29 6.23
CA ALA A 52 22.07 -0.93 5.85
C ALA A 52 22.64 -0.88 4.43
N LEU A 53 21.87 -0.36 3.47
CA LEU A 53 22.34 -0.15 2.10
C LEU A 53 23.54 0.81 2.04
N LYS A 54 23.49 1.92 2.80
CA LYS A 54 24.62 2.87 2.88
C LYS A 54 25.87 2.24 3.49
N ALA A 55 25.69 1.37 4.48
CA ALA A 55 26.77 0.62 5.12
C ALA A 55 27.25 -0.59 4.30
N ARG A 56 26.55 -0.96 3.21
CA ARG A 56 26.76 -2.19 2.44
C ARG A 56 26.68 -3.46 3.30
N ASP A 57 25.86 -3.44 4.35
CA ASP A 57 25.64 -4.58 5.24
C ASP A 57 24.43 -5.39 4.75
N GLY A 58 24.70 -6.49 4.05
CA GLY A 58 23.66 -7.36 3.49
C GLY A 58 22.83 -8.10 4.54
N ASN A 59 23.37 -8.34 5.75
CA ASN A 59 22.63 -9.00 6.82
C ASN A 59 21.66 -8.02 7.47
N ALA A 60 22.13 -6.81 7.79
CA ALA A 60 21.27 -5.73 8.28
C ALA A 60 20.18 -5.37 7.25
N GLU A 61 20.52 -5.35 5.96
CA GLU A 61 19.55 -5.09 4.89
C GLU A 61 18.44 -6.14 4.89
N ARG A 62 18.82 -7.43 4.95
CA ARG A 62 17.85 -8.53 4.98
C ARG A 62 16.93 -8.45 6.19
N ALA A 63 17.49 -8.22 7.38
CA ALA A 63 16.71 -8.06 8.61
C ALA A 63 15.74 -6.88 8.53
N ALA A 64 16.20 -5.73 8.04
CA ALA A 64 15.37 -4.55 7.89
C ALA A 64 14.24 -4.76 6.85
N ARG A 65 14.52 -5.44 5.73
CA ARG A 65 13.49 -5.80 4.74
C ARG A 65 12.46 -6.79 5.30
N GLN A 66 12.88 -7.73 6.15
CA GLN A 66 11.97 -8.63 6.87
C GLN A 66 11.06 -7.85 7.83
N ALA A 67 11.62 -6.90 8.59
CA ALA A 67 10.84 -6.04 9.47
C ALA A 67 9.81 -5.19 8.70
N VAL A 68 10.17 -4.68 7.51
CA VAL A 68 9.21 -4.02 6.61
C VAL A 68 8.08 -4.96 6.20
N ASP A 69 8.38 -6.21 5.84
CA ASP A 69 7.35 -7.18 5.46
C ASP A 69 6.42 -7.51 6.62
N GLN A 70 6.95 -7.71 7.82
CA GLN A 70 6.17 -7.98 9.03
C GLN A 70 5.22 -6.81 9.35
N ALA A 71 5.73 -5.58 9.39
CA ALA A 71 4.90 -4.40 9.66
C ALA A 71 3.79 -4.22 8.62
N LYS A 72 4.07 -4.48 7.33
CA LYS A 72 3.05 -4.42 6.27
C LYS A 72 2.01 -5.51 6.37
N ARG A 73 2.37 -6.72 6.82
CA ARG A 73 1.41 -7.80 7.09
C ARG A 73 0.51 -7.44 8.26
N ALA A 74 1.08 -6.93 9.36
CA ALA A 74 0.33 -6.48 10.51
C ALA A 74 -0.64 -5.32 10.17
N LEU A 75 -0.22 -4.39 9.31
CA LEU A 75 -1.10 -3.35 8.77
C LEU A 75 -2.20 -3.89 7.83
N GLY A 76 -2.14 -5.15 7.41
CA GLY A 76 -3.07 -5.72 6.43
C GLY A 76 -2.77 -5.36 4.97
N GLU A 77 -1.64 -4.72 4.67
CA GLU A 77 -1.24 -4.38 3.30
C GLU A 77 -0.78 -5.62 2.50
N ARG A 78 -0.34 -6.68 3.21
CA ARG A 78 0.16 -7.94 2.68
C ARG A 78 -0.36 -9.13 3.48
N GLY A 79 -0.31 -10.31 2.89
CA GLY A 79 -0.79 -11.54 3.51
C GLY A 79 -2.29 -11.75 3.25
N PRO A 80 -3.00 -12.42 4.18
CA PRO A 80 -4.44 -12.58 4.09
C PRO A 80 -5.16 -11.23 3.97
N VAL A 81 -6.29 -11.24 3.28
CA VAL A 81 -7.15 -10.07 3.16
C VAL A 81 -7.83 -9.76 4.50
N TRP A 82 -8.10 -8.49 4.77
CA TRP A 82 -8.80 -8.07 5.99
C TRP A 82 -10.32 -8.00 5.84
N TRP A 83 -10.86 -8.18 4.63
CA TRP A 83 -12.30 -8.28 4.39
C TRP A 83 -12.79 -9.73 4.48
N THR A 84 -14.07 -9.90 4.83
CA THR A 84 -14.69 -11.20 5.12
C THR A 84 -15.76 -11.62 4.12
N ASP A 85 -16.02 -10.82 3.08
CA ASP A 85 -17.07 -11.06 2.09
C ASP A 85 -16.68 -12.08 0.98
N GLY A 86 -15.50 -12.68 1.09
CA GLY A 86 -15.00 -13.66 0.12
C GLY A 86 -14.48 -13.08 -1.20
N ALA A 87 -14.44 -11.75 -1.34
CA ALA A 87 -13.90 -11.14 -2.56
C ALA A 87 -12.41 -11.50 -2.76
N PRO A 88 -11.95 -11.70 -4.01
CA PRO A 88 -10.56 -12.05 -4.30
C PRO A 88 -9.60 -10.88 -4.02
N ASP A 89 -8.32 -11.20 -3.77
CA ASP A 89 -7.27 -10.20 -3.63
C ASP A 89 -6.68 -9.77 -4.99
N PHE A 90 -6.86 -8.49 -5.31
CA PHE A 90 -6.26 -7.81 -6.47
C PHE A 90 -5.00 -7.00 -6.13
N ASN A 91 -4.41 -7.17 -4.94
CA ASN A 91 -3.20 -6.46 -4.55
C ASN A 91 -2.06 -6.65 -5.57
N ARG A 92 -1.43 -5.55 -5.97
CA ARG A 92 -0.40 -5.49 -7.01
C ARG A 92 -0.88 -5.93 -8.39
N ARG A 93 -2.18 -5.92 -8.71
CA ARG A 93 -2.64 -6.08 -10.11
C ARG A 93 -2.76 -4.72 -10.79
N MET A 94 -2.65 -4.72 -12.11
CA MET A 94 -3.00 -3.54 -12.91
C MET A 94 -4.50 -3.32 -12.80
N VAL A 95 -4.92 -2.08 -12.50
CA VAL A 95 -6.33 -1.73 -12.29
C VAL A 95 -7.20 -2.05 -13.52
N ALA A 96 -6.63 -1.92 -14.72
CA ALA A 96 -7.27 -2.28 -15.99
C ALA A 96 -7.68 -3.76 -16.09
N ASN A 97 -7.05 -4.65 -15.33
CA ASN A 97 -7.30 -6.10 -15.35
C ASN A 97 -8.13 -6.55 -14.14
N THR A 98 -8.92 -5.65 -13.57
CA THR A 98 -9.71 -5.89 -12.34
C THR A 98 -11.10 -5.26 -12.47
N PRO A 99 -12.06 -5.63 -11.59
CA PRO A 99 -13.38 -4.99 -11.56
C PRO A 99 -13.35 -3.47 -11.37
N TYR A 100 -12.22 -2.90 -10.89
CA TYR A 100 -12.05 -1.46 -10.70
C TYR A 100 -11.69 -0.70 -11.99
N ALA A 101 -11.54 -1.38 -13.14
CA ALA A 101 -11.10 -0.76 -14.40
C ALA A 101 -12.02 0.39 -14.85
N ALA A 102 -13.33 0.16 -14.89
CA ALA A 102 -14.30 1.16 -15.33
C ALA A 102 -14.33 2.39 -14.40
N TRP A 103 -14.29 2.14 -13.08
CA TRP A 103 -14.18 3.21 -12.09
C TRP A 103 -12.91 4.04 -12.29
N PHE A 104 -11.75 3.40 -12.48
CA PHE A 104 -10.48 4.12 -12.63
C PHE A 104 -10.42 4.91 -13.94
N ALA A 105 -10.97 4.38 -15.03
CA ALA A 105 -11.06 5.10 -16.31
C ALA A 105 -11.90 6.37 -16.20
N ALA A 106 -13.01 6.33 -15.45
CA ALA A 106 -13.88 7.48 -15.22
C ALA A 106 -13.22 8.62 -14.40
N LEU A 107 -12.07 8.36 -13.74
CA LEU A 107 -11.32 9.37 -12.99
C LEU A 107 -10.30 10.13 -13.84
N GLN A 108 -9.91 9.61 -15.00
CA GLN A 108 -8.94 10.29 -15.86
C GLN A 108 -9.66 11.34 -16.72
N PRO A 109 -9.17 12.58 -16.77
CA PRO A 109 -9.72 13.56 -17.68
C PRO A 109 -9.52 13.08 -19.13
N ASP A 110 -10.53 13.32 -19.97
CA ASP A 110 -10.49 13.02 -21.39
C ASP A 110 -9.25 13.67 -22.03
N PRO A 111 -8.36 12.91 -22.69
CA PRO A 111 -7.18 13.47 -23.33
C PRO A 111 -7.50 14.42 -24.49
N GLU A 112 -8.75 14.48 -24.96
CA GLU A 112 -9.20 15.34 -26.06
C GLU A 112 -9.66 16.75 -25.64
N LYS A 113 -9.65 17.09 -24.34
CA LYS A 113 -10.07 18.42 -23.84
C LYS A 113 -8.92 19.30 -23.32
N ASN A 114 -7.79 19.34 -24.02
CA ASN A 114 -6.74 20.35 -23.77
C ASN A 114 -6.12 20.89 -25.05
#